data_AF-A0A7Z9ZZL7-F1
#
_entry.id   AF-A0A7Z9ZZL7-F1
#
_cell.length_a   1.000
_cell.length_b   1.000
_cell.length_c   1.000
_cell.angle_alpha   90.00
_cell.angle_beta   90.00
_cell.angle_gamma   90.00
#
_symmetry.space_group_name_H-M   'P 1'
#
loop_
_entity.id
_entity.type
_entity.pdbx_description
1 polymer ?
#
loop_
_entity_poly.entity_id
_entity_poly.type
_entity_poly.pdbx_seq_one_letter_code
_entity_poly.pdbx_strand_id
1 'polypeptide(L)'
;MVGSLREHLPPEGVEHLFVMNPYRAGTRTPEEAAEVARAVEEAVGVRITGVVSNPHLGRETRPEEVLAGHPVVEEGARLLSIPVVFLACSREVAVSLPRGAFSTPIFAMDFFVRMPWEG
;
A
#
# COMPACT_ATOMS: atom_id res chain seq x y z
N MET A 1 -2.50 -12.18 12.40
CA MET A 1 -3.15 -10.92 12.80
C MET A 1 -2.17 -10.19 13.70
N VAL A 2 -1.79 -8.96 13.38
CA VAL A 2 -0.71 -8.20 14.07
C VAL A 2 -0.99 -7.99 15.56
N GLY A 3 -2.27 -8.07 15.99
CA GLY A 3 -2.65 -7.96 17.40
C GLY A 3 -1.97 -8.94 18.37
N SER A 4 -1.52 -10.12 17.92
CA SER A 4 -0.78 -11.07 18.78
C SER A 4 0.66 -10.66 19.06
N LEU A 5 1.18 -9.65 18.35
CA LEU A 5 2.56 -9.18 18.48
C LEU A 5 2.70 -7.95 19.39
N ARG A 6 1.59 -7.41 19.92
CA ARG A 6 1.58 -6.16 20.69
C ARG A 6 2.54 -6.15 21.89
N GLU A 7 2.67 -7.27 22.59
CA GLU A 7 3.60 -7.41 23.74
C GLU A 7 5.08 -7.51 23.33
N HIS A 8 5.35 -7.75 22.05
CA HIS A 8 6.69 -7.97 21.48
C HIS A 8 7.13 -6.83 20.55
N LEU A 9 6.26 -5.84 20.32
CA LEU A 9 6.54 -4.67 19.50
C LEU A 9 6.76 -3.47 20.43
N PRO A 10 8.00 -3.21 20.88
CA PRO A 10 8.28 -1.98 21.59
C PRO A 10 7.85 -0.80 20.70
N PRO A 11 7.14 0.21 21.23
CA PRO A 11 6.69 1.35 20.43
C PRO A 11 7.86 2.11 19.80
N GLU A 12 9.06 2.00 20.38
CA GLU A 12 10.30 2.56 19.86
C GLU A 12 10.99 1.55 18.92
N GLY A 13 11.13 1.91 17.64
CA GLY A 13 11.89 1.13 16.64
C GLY A 13 11.08 0.22 15.72
N VAL A 14 9.74 0.28 15.76
CA VAL A 14 8.86 -0.52 14.87
C VAL A 14 8.28 0.37 13.77
N GLU A 15 8.50 -0.02 12.51
CA GLU A 15 7.75 0.52 11.37
C GLU A 15 6.48 -0.30 11.15
N HIS A 16 5.32 0.32 11.35
CA HIS A 16 4.03 -0.28 11.07
C HIS A 16 3.49 0.32 9.78
N LEU A 17 3.68 -0.41 8.68
CA LEU A 17 3.28 0.04 7.35
C LEU A 17 1.88 -0.48 7.00
N PHE A 18 1.00 0.44 6.62
CA PHE A 18 -0.32 0.11 6.09
C PHE A 18 -0.26 -0.04 4.57
N VAL A 19 -0.62 -1.20 4.04
CA VAL A 19 -0.62 -1.45 2.59
C VAL A 19 -1.98 -1.07 2.02
N MET A 20 -2.02 0.04 1.28
CA MET A 20 -3.25 0.60 0.73
C MET A 20 -3.40 0.24 -0.74
N ASN A 21 -4.52 -0.41 -1.10
CA ASN A 21 -4.88 -0.71 -2.48
C ASN A 21 -6.21 -0.01 -2.84
N PRO A 22 -6.20 1.06 -3.65
CA PRO A 22 -7.39 1.81 -4.02
C PRO A 22 -8.42 1.01 -4.83
N TYR A 23 -8.07 -0.18 -5.33
CA TYR A 23 -8.99 -1.04 -6.07
C TYR A 23 -9.70 -2.07 -5.19
N ARG A 24 -9.36 -2.15 -3.90
CA ARG A 24 -10.04 -3.02 -2.94
C ARG A 24 -11.30 -2.35 -2.40
N ALA A 25 -12.36 -3.13 -2.20
CA ALA A 25 -13.56 -2.64 -1.52
C ALA A 25 -13.22 -2.16 -0.10
N GLY A 26 -13.71 -0.98 0.27
CA GLY A 26 -13.46 -0.35 1.57
C GLY A 26 -12.19 0.50 1.64
N THR A 27 -11.45 0.67 0.55
CA THR A 27 -10.31 1.59 0.48
C THR A 27 -10.28 2.34 -0.85
N ARG A 28 -11.43 2.56 -1.50
CA ARG A 28 -11.52 3.14 -2.85
C ARG A 28 -11.38 4.65 -2.87
N THR A 29 -11.74 5.30 -1.77
CA THR A 29 -11.54 6.72 -1.58
C THR A 29 -10.50 6.97 -0.48
N PRO A 30 -9.86 8.16 -0.47
CA PRO A 30 -8.96 8.54 0.61
C PRO A 30 -9.59 8.43 2.00
N GLU A 31 -10.86 8.78 2.13
CA GLU A 31 -11.63 8.75 3.38
C GLU A 31 -11.86 7.31 3.85
N GLU A 32 -12.35 6.43 2.97
CA GLU A 32 -12.52 5.01 3.29
C GLU A 32 -11.20 4.38 3.75
N ALA A 33 -10.11 4.69 3.04
CA ALA A 33 -8.81 4.16 3.37
C ALA A 33 -8.27 4.69 4.72
N ALA A 34 -8.53 5.96 5.03
CA ALA A 34 -8.20 6.54 6.33
C ALA A 34 -9.04 5.94 7.47
N GLU A 35 -10.32 5.65 7.24
CA GLU A 35 -11.18 4.97 8.21
C GLU A 35 -10.68 3.55 8.51
N VAL A 36 -10.32 2.77 7.48
CA VAL A 36 -9.75 1.44 7.65
C VAL A 36 -8.43 1.49 8.42
N ALA A 37 -7.54 2.44 8.10
CA ALA A 37 -6.27 2.60 8.79
C ALA A 37 -6.47 2.88 10.30
N ARG A 38 -7.39 3.79 10.65
CA ARG A 38 -7.72 4.09 12.06
C ARG A 38 -8.31 2.89 12.79
N ALA A 39 -9.18 2.13 12.13
CA ALA A 39 -9.74 0.90 12.70
C ALA A 39 -8.66 -0.17 12.94
N VAL A 40 -7.65 -0.26 12.07
CA VAL A 40 -6.48 -1.13 12.27
C VAL A 40 -5.64 -0.67 13.47
N GLU A 41 -5.37 0.63 13.60
CA GLU A 41 -4.66 1.18 14.77
C GLU A 41 -5.40 0.88 16.07
N GLU A 42 -6.73 1.04 16.09
CA GLU A 42 -7.57 0.75 17.25
C GLU A 42 -7.52 -0.74 17.63
N ALA A 43 -7.65 -1.63 16.64
CA ALA A 43 -7.65 -3.07 16.87
C ALA A 43 -6.28 -3.62 17.30
N VAL A 44 -5.18 -3.07 16.77
CA VAL A 44 -3.82 -3.52 17.05
C VAL A 44 -3.22 -2.82 18.27
N GLY A 45 -3.65 -1.57 18.55
CA GLY A 45 -3.09 -0.72 19.59
C GLY A 45 -1.70 -0.18 19.26
N VAL A 46 -1.32 -0.14 17.99
CA VAL A 46 -0.04 0.36 17.48
C VAL A 46 -0.30 1.32 16.33
N ARG A 47 0.35 2.49 16.37
CA ARG A 47 0.21 3.53 15.36
C ARG A 47 0.80 3.09 14.02
N ILE A 48 0.14 3.43 12.92
CA ILE A 48 0.69 3.28 11.58
C ILE A 48 1.70 4.40 11.35
N THR A 49 2.90 4.04 10.89
CA THR A 49 4.01 4.98 10.70
C THR A 49 4.23 5.37 9.25
N GLY A 50 3.58 4.67 8.31
CA GLY A 50 3.66 4.96 6.89
C GLY A 50 2.71 4.10 6.06
N VAL A 51 2.55 4.47 4.80
CA VAL A 51 1.70 3.77 3.84
C VAL A 51 2.55 3.20 2.71
N VAL A 52 2.23 1.97 2.30
CA VAL A 52 2.69 1.42 1.03
C VAL A 52 1.59 1.62 0.02
N SER A 53 1.87 2.39 -1.03
CA SER A 53 0.97 2.52 -2.15
C SER A 53 1.01 1.25 -2.98
N ASN A 54 -0.12 0.56 -3.06
CA ASN A 54 -0.25 -0.71 -3.71
C ASN A 54 -1.43 -0.75 -4.70
N PRO A 55 -1.45 0.15 -5.70
CA PRO A 55 -2.49 0.22 -6.73
C PRO A 55 -2.37 -0.98 -7.67
N HIS A 56 -2.98 -2.08 -7.23
CA HIS A 56 -3.14 -3.33 -7.95
C HIS A 56 -1.83 -4.11 -8.24
N LEU A 57 -1.76 -5.37 -7.79
CA LEU A 57 -0.63 -6.29 -8.02
C LEU A 57 -1.04 -7.53 -8.82
N GLY A 58 -2.06 -7.40 -9.67
CA GLY A 58 -2.52 -8.50 -10.51
C GLY A 58 -1.61 -8.70 -11.72
N ARG A 59 -1.67 -9.88 -12.36
CA ARG A 59 -1.00 -10.12 -13.66
C ARG A 59 -1.56 -9.23 -14.78
N GLU A 60 -2.73 -8.64 -14.57
CA GLU A 60 -3.40 -7.75 -15.53
C GLU A 60 -3.15 -6.26 -15.24
N THR A 61 -2.32 -5.92 -14.23
CA THR A 61 -2.12 -4.53 -13.83
C THR A 61 -1.52 -3.72 -14.95
N ARG A 62 -2.22 -2.65 -15.33
CA ARG A 62 -1.78 -1.70 -16.36
C ARG A 62 -1.06 -0.51 -15.74
N PRO A 63 -0.09 0.12 -16.43
CA PRO A 63 0.57 1.33 -15.94
C PRO A 63 -0.40 2.48 -15.64
N GLU A 64 -1.48 2.53 -16.41
CA GLU A 64 -2.61 3.47 -16.23
C GLU A 64 -3.26 3.36 -14.85
N GLU A 65 -3.38 2.14 -14.32
CA GLU A 65 -3.96 1.91 -12.99
C GLU A 65 -3.02 2.38 -11.90
N VAL A 66 -1.71 2.19 -12.07
CA VAL A 66 -0.73 2.72 -11.12
C VAL A 66 -0.75 4.26 -11.11
N LEU A 67 -0.82 4.88 -12.29
CA LEU A 67 -0.91 6.34 -12.45
C LEU A 67 -2.20 6.92 -11.85
N ALA A 68 -3.33 6.22 -11.98
CA ALA A 68 -4.61 6.66 -11.44
C ALA A 68 -4.78 6.36 -9.94
N GLY A 69 -4.26 5.22 -9.47
CA GLY A 69 -4.44 4.76 -8.11
C GLY A 69 -3.48 5.39 -7.11
N HIS A 70 -2.24 5.69 -7.50
CA HIS A 70 -1.25 6.25 -6.57
C HIS A 70 -1.70 7.58 -5.92
N PRO A 71 -2.28 8.56 -6.65
CA PRO A 71 -2.78 9.80 -6.05
C PRO A 71 -3.86 9.60 -4.98
N VAL A 72 -4.71 8.57 -5.12
CA VAL A 72 -5.70 8.22 -4.09
C VAL A 72 -5.02 7.80 -2.79
N VAL A 73 -3.91 7.07 -2.91
CA VAL A 73 -3.12 6.67 -1.75
C VAL A 73 -2.39 7.85 -1.12
N GLU A 74 -1.79 8.73 -1.93
CA GLU A 74 -1.14 9.94 -1.44
C GLU A 74 -2.11 10.80 -0.62
N GLU A 75 -3.34 10.97 -1.11
CA GLU A 75 -4.36 11.73 -0.41
C GLU A 75 -4.82 11.03 0.88
N GLY A 76 -4.98 9.70 0.86
CA GLY A 76 -5.28 8.92 2.07
C GLY A 76 -4.17 9.03 3.13
N ALA A 77 -2.91 8.96 2.71
CA ALA A 77 -1.76 9.15 3.58
C ALA A 77 -1.71 10.58 4.16
N ARG A 78 -2.07 11.59 3.35
CA ARG A 78 -2.21 12.99 3.79
C ARG A 78 -3.27 13.15 4.88
N LEU A 79 -4.45 12.52 4.73
CA LEU A 79 -5.51 12.54 5.74
C LEU A 79 -5.09 11.90 7.07
N LEU A 80 -4.16 10.94 7.01
CA LEU A 80 -3.58 10.26 8.18
C LEU A 80 -2.33 10.98 8.72
N SER A 81 -1.82 12.01 8.03
CA SER A 81 -0.58 12.71 8.38
C SER A 81 0.64 11.77 8.50
N ILE A 82 0.74 10.80 7.58
CA ILE A 82 1.84 9.82 7.50
C ILE A 82 2.42 9.78 6.08
N PRO A 83 3.68 9.41 5.90
CA PRO A 83 4.31 9.35 4.57
C PRO A 83 3.84 8.14 3.77
N VAL A 84 3.84 8.27 2.44
CA VAL A 84 3.93 7.11 1.54
C VAL A 84 5.39 6.71 1.44
N VAL A 85 5.74 5.51 1.92
CA VAL A 85 7.13 5.05 2.01
C VAL A 85 7.63 4.55 0.66
N PHE A 86 6.78 3.82 -0.07
CA PHE A 86 7.05 3.40 -1.44
C PHE A 86 5.76 3.08 -2.20
N LEU A 87 5.87 3.12 -3.53
CA LEU A 87 4.89 2.61 -4.48
C LEU A 87 5.34 1.22 -4.96
N ALA A 88 4.57 0.19 -4.62
CA ALA A 88 4.84 -1.18 -5.03
C ALA A 88 4.11 -1.50 -6.35
N CYS A 89 4.83 -2.04 -7.33
CA CYS A 89 4.25 -2.55 -8.58
C CYS A 89 5.14 -3.66 -9.18
N SER A 90 4.65 -4.34 -10.23
CA SER A 90 5.44 -5.35 -10.92
C SER A 90 6.63 -4.71 -11.63
N ARG A 91 7.73 -5.45 -11.79
CA ARG A 91 8.89 -4.97 -12.55
C ARG A 91 8.53 -4.58 -13.99
N GLU A 92 7.62 -5.31 -14.61
CA GLU A 92 7.10 -5.02 -15.95
C GLU A 92 6.37 -3.68 -16.00
N VAL A 93 5.51 -3.40 -15.02
CA VAL A 93 4.83 -2.09 -14.93
C VAL A 93 5.86 -1.00 -14.63
N ALA A 94 6.79 -1.22 -13.70
CA ALA A 94 7.80 -0.25 -13.32
C ALA A 94 8.63 0.28 -14.51
N VAL A 95 9.01 -0.59 -15.45
CA VAL A 95 9.78 -0.18 -16.65
C VAL A 95 8.96 0.60 -17.67
N SER A 96 7.64 0.44 -17.66
CA SER A 96 6.72 1.11 -18.58
C SER A 96 6.19 2.46 -18.06
N LEU A 97 6.43 2.77 -16.78
CA LEU A 97 6.02 4.02 -16.18
C LEU A 97 6.86 5.20 -16.71
N PRO A 98 6.25 6.38 -16.94
CA PRO A 98 6.99 7.57 -17.33
C PRO A 98 8.04 7.94 -16.27
N ARG A 99 9.24 8.33 -16.71
CA ARG A 99 10.28 8.83 -15.81
C ARG A 99 9.77 10.08 -15.08
N GLY A 100 9.94 10.10 -13.76
CA GLY A 100 9.50 11.24 -12.94
C GLY A 100 7.98 11.33 -12.73
N ALA A 101 7.21 10.29 -13.09
CA ALA A 101 5.77 10.25 -12.80
C ALA A 101 5.45 10.34 -11.31
N PHE A 102 6.37 9.87 -10.45
CA PHE A 102 6.21 9.84 -9.00
C PHE A 102 7.44 10.42 -8.32
N SER A 103 7.22 11.18 -7.26
CA SER A 103 8.24 11.59 -6.29
C SER A 103 8.55 10.47 -5.28
N THR A 104 7.60 9.55 -5.11
CA THR A 104 7.69 8.39 -4.21
C THR A 104 8.60 7.30 -4.80
N PRO A 105 9.50 6.68 -4.03
CA PRO A 105 10.32 5.57 -4.50
C PRO A 105 9.46 4.39 -5.01
N ILE A 106 9.81 3.86 -6.19
CA ILE A 106 9.14 2.67 -6.75
C ILE A 106 9.85 1.42 -6.24
N PHE A 107 9.11 0.56 -5.54
CA PHE A 107 9.53 -0.77 -5.14
C PHE A 107 9.07 -1.80 -6.18
N ALA A 108 9.92 -2.02 -7.19
CA ALA A 108 9.65 -2.95 -8.29
C ALA A 108 9.86 -4.41 -7.84
N MET A 109 8.82 -5.24 -7.98
CA MET A 109 8.84 -6.64 -7.53
C MET A 109 8.58 -7.63 -8.67
N ASP A 110 9.15 -8.82 -8.53
CA ASP A 110 8.86 -9.97 -9.40
C ASP A 110 7.79 -10.85 -8.74
N PHE A 111 6.69 -11.11 -9.45
CA PHE A 111 5.58 -11.91 -8.95
C PHE A 111 5.68 -13.36 -9.44
N PHE A 112 5.82 -14.29 -8.50
CA PHE A 112 5.85 -15.74 -8.77
C PHE A 112 4.54 -16.45 -8.42
N VAL A 113 3.44 -15.70 -8.31
CA VAL A 113 2.12 -16.26 -7.98
C VAL A 113 1.66 -17.13 -9.14
N ARG A 114 1.63 -18.45 -8.92
CA ARG A 114 0.93 -19.39 -9.81
C ARG A 114 -0.55 -19.36 -9.44
N MET A 115 -1.40 -19.20 -10.45
CA MET A 115 -2.82 -19.40 -10.23
C MET A 115 -3.07 -20.89 -9.90
N PRO A 116 -4.09 -21.22 -9.10
CA PRO A 116 -4.36 -22.61 -8.67
C PRO A 116 -4.50 -23.63 -9.81
N TRP A 117 -4.74 -23.15 -11.03
CA TRP A 117 -4.92 -23.95 -12.25
C TRP A 117 -3.70 -23.99 -13.18
N GLU A 118 -2.59 -23.30 -12.85
CA GLU A 118 -1.34 -23.31 -13.63
C GLU A 118 -0.41 -24.47 -13.22
N GLY A 119 -1.00 -25.65 -12.97
CA GLY A 119 -0.31 -26.89 -12.62
C GLY A 119 0.49 -27.47 -13.78
#